data_AF-A0A3A1NB00-F1
#
_entry.id   AF-A0A3A1NB00-F1
#
_cell.length_a   1.000
_cell.length_b   1.000
_cell.length_c   1.000
_cell.angle_alpha   90.00
_cell.angle_beta   90.00
_cell.angle_gamma   90.00
#
_symmetry.space_group_name_H-M   'P 1'
#
loop_
_entity.id
_entity.type
_entity.pdbx_description
1 polymer ?
#
loop_
_entity_poly.entity_id
_entity_poly.type
_entity_poly.pdbx_seq_one_letter_code
_entity_poly.pdbx_strand_id
1 'polypeptide(L)'
;NPTDKKSITDYGSPEEFLSQVDYLLGKQAYFGKTDSEGGFDSGAVATANILETATPVVDGAKYYFLSVLTRTADGDEGGKHQLISATVKGGKLYICKAQAGDKRWFKGAKKFVENAATSFSVA
;
A
#
# COMPACT_ATOMS: atom_id res chain seq x y z
N ASN A 1 11.93 -7.54 7.84
CA ASN A 1 13.05 -6.62 7.54
C ASN A 1 13.65 -6.12 8.83
N PRO A 2 14.98 -6.17 9.05
CA PRO A 2 15.60 -5.53 10.21
C PRO A 2 15.25 -4.04 10.26
N THR A 3 15.00 -3.49 11.45
CA THR A 3 14.73 -2.06 11.65
C THR A 3 15.33 -1.60 12.97
N ASP A 4 15.76 -0.34 13.02
CA ASP A 4 16.18 0.36 14.22
C ASP A 4 14.99 0.90 15.04
N LYS A 5 13.78 0.89 14.47
CA LYS A 5 12.57 1.37 15.13
C LYS A 5 12.09 0.41 16.21
N LYS A 6 11.54 0.95 17.29
CA LYS A 6 10.97 0.16 18.40
C LYS A 6 9.47 -0.02 18.25
N SER A 7 8.80 0.91 17.59
CA SER A 7 7.38 0.88 17.28
C SER A 7 7.13 1.28 15.82
N ILE A 8 5.99 0.87 15.26
CA ILE A 8 5.56 1.33 13.94
C ILE A 8 5.36 2.85 13.91
N THR A 9 5.02 3.46 15.05
CA THR A 9 4.83 4.92 15.14
C THR A 9 6.11 5.73 15.02
N ASP A 10 7.28 5.09 15.17
CA ASP A 10 8.57 5.76 15.00
C ASP A 10 8.88 6.04 13.51
N TYR A 11 8.05 5.54 12.60
CA TYR A 11 8.11 5.85 11.18
C TYR A 11 7.37 7.15 10.80
N GLY A 12 6.72 7.83 11.75
CA GLY A 12 5.86 8.98 11.46
C GLY A 12 4.41 8.57 11.22
N SER A 13 3.60 9.36 10.53
CA SER A 13 2.22 9.00 10.17
C SER A 13 2.16 7.79 9.21
N PRO A 14 1.00 7.15 9.01
CA PRO A 14 0.86 6.11 7.99
C PRO A 14 1.30 6.58 6.60
N GLU A 15 0.98 7.81 6.22
CA GLU A 15 1.37 8.41 4.93
C GLU A 15 2.89 8.61 4.82
N GLU A 16 3.54 9.06 5.89
CA GLU A 16 5.01 9.16 5.97
C GLU A 16 5.68 7.79 5.99
N PHE A 17 5.04 6.78 6.55
CA PHE A 17 5.50 5.40 6.45
C PHE A 17 5.42 4.92 5.00
N LEU A 18 4.31 5.18 4.30
CA LEU A 18 4.13 4.77 2.90
C LEU A 18 5.20 5.37 1.98
N SER A 19 5.59 6.63 2.18
CA SER A 19 6.66 7.25 1.39
C SER A 19 8.03 6.58 1.61
N GLN A 20 8.27 5.99 2.78
CA GLN A 20 9.49 5.23 3.08
C GLN A 20 9.46 3.80 2.52
N VAL A 21 8.26 3.25 2.25
CA VAL A 21 8.07 1.90 1.69
C VAL A 21 7.39 1.90 0.33
N ASP A 22 7.49 3.01 -0.41
CA ASP A 22 6.81 3.24 -1.69
C ASP A 22 7.20 2.22 -2.78
N TYR A 23 8.37 1.59 -2.64
CA TYR A 23 8.80 0.46 -3.46
C TYR A 23 7.79 -0.69 -3.51
N LEU A 24 6.91 -0.81 -2.51
CA LEU A 24 5.82 -1.77 -2.48
C LEU A 24 4.74 -1.52 -3.55
N LEU A 25 4.61 -0.28 -4.02
CA LEU A 25 3.63 0.12 -5.03
C LEU A 25 4.09 -0.21 -6.46
N GLY A 26 5.35 -0.61 -6.61
CA GLY A 26 6.01 -0.82 -7.89
C GLY A 26 6.77 0.43 -8.34
N LYS A 27 7.82 0.22 -9.15
CA LYS A 27 8.59 1.32 -9.75
C LYS A 27 8.12 1.56 -11.18
N GLN A 28 7.95 2.83 -11.54
CA GLN A 28 7.81 3.22 -12.94
C GLN A 28 9.12 2.88 -13.67
N ALA A 29 9.07 1.93 -14.60
CA ALA A 29 10.22 1.51 -15.40
C ALA A 29 10.42 2.38 -16.67
N TYR A 30 9.41 3.16 -17.03
CA TYR A 30 9.44 4.05 -18.19
C TYR A 30 9.89 5.47 -17.79
N PHE A 31 11.06 5.89 -18.30
CA PHE A 31 11.63 7.22 -18.05
C PHE A 31 11.47 8.17 -19.24
N GLY A 32 10.63 7.82 -20.22
CA GLY A 32 10.37 8.67 -21.38
C GLY A 32 9.45 9.85 -21.03
N LYS A 33 9.56 10.92 -21.80
CA LYS A 33 8.64 12.06 -21.73
C LYS A 33 7.31 11.66 -22.37
N THR A 34 6.22 11.70 -21.62
CA THR A 34 4.86 11.43 -22.12
C THR A 34 3.91 12.53 -21.66
N ASP A 35 3.25 13.18 -22.60
CA ASP A 35 2.35 14.32 -22.34
C ASP A 35 0.89 13.99 -22.73
N SER A 36 0.55 12.70 -22.91
CA SER A 36 -0.73 12.30 -23.54
C SER A 36 -1.48 11.17 -22.82
N GLU A 37 -1.22 11.01 -21.52
CA GLU A 37 -1.94 10.04 -20.69
C GLU A 37 -3.03 10.78 -19.92
N GLY A 38 -4.24 10.80 -20.49
CA GLY A 38 -5.37 11.56 -19.95
C GLY A 38 -5.63 11.24 -18.47
N GLY A 39 -5.56 12.27 -17.62
CA GLY A 39 -5.76 12.14 -16.16
C GLY A 39 -4.49 11.86 -15.35
N PHE A 40 -3.30 11.92 -15.97
CA PHE A 40 -2.00 11.82 -15.32
C PHE A 40 -1.19 13.11 -15.52
N ASP A 41 -0.26 13.37 -14.59
CA ASP A 41 0.71 14.46 -14.75
C ASP A 41 1.67 14.15 -15.91
N SER A 42 2.18 15.20 -16.56
CA SER A 42 3.19 15.07 -17.63
C SER A 42 4.39 14.22 -17.15
N GLY A 43 4.67 13.13 -17.87
CA GLY A 43 5.74 12.16 -17.57
C GLY A 43 5.39 11.07 -16.55
N ALA A 44 4.24 11.13 -15.89
CA ALA A 44 3.81 10.12 -14.93
C ALA A 44 2.94 9.06 -15.59
N VAL A 45 3.38 7.81 -15.60
CA VAL A 45 2.59 6.68 -16.14
C VAL A 45 1.93 5.82 -15.07
N ALA A 46 2.19 6.15 -13.79
CA ALA A 46 1.60 5.52 -12.62
C ALA A 46 1.32 6.54 -11.51
N THR A 47 0.15 6.45 -10.89
CA THR A 47 -0.25 7.26 -9.72
C THR A 47 -0.66 6.34 -8.58
N ALA A 48 -0.47 6.81 -7.35
CA ALA A 48 -0.89 6.13 -6.13
C ALA A 48 -1.72 7.08 -5.26
N ASN A 49 -2.94 6.69 -4.93
CA ASN A 49 -3.85 7.49 -4.13
C ASN A 49 -4.19 6.75 -2.84
N ILE A 50 -3.95 7.37 -1.70
CA ILE A 50 -4.37 6.83 -0.40
C ILE A 50 -5.88 7.03 -0.29
N LEU A 51 -6.62 5.94 -0.08
CA LEU A 51 -8.07 5.94 0.10
C LEU A 51 -8.45 5.95 1.58
N GLU A 52 -7.68 5.25 2.41
CA GLU A 52 -7.94 5.10 3.84
C GLU A 52 -6.64 4.83 4.59
N THR A 53 -6.54 5.37 5.80
CA THR A 53 -5.50 5.00 6.76
C THR A 53 -6.12 4.74 8.13
N ALA A 54 -5.55 3.77 8.86
CA ALA A 54 -5.97 3.46 10.21
C ALA A 54 -4.77 2.99 11.05
N THR A 55 -4.88 3.16 12.37
CA THR A 55 -3.81 2.82 13.33
C THR A 55 -4.29 1.85 14.42
N PRO A 56 -4.79 0.65 14.06
CA PRO A 56 -5.37 -0.26 15.04
C PRO A 56 -4.31 -0.81 15.99
N VAL A 57 -4.77 -1.21 17.18
CA VAL A 57 -3.98 -1.97 18.14
C VAL A 57 -4.48 -3.41 18.15
N VAL A 58 -3.62 -4.36 17.80
CA VAL A 58 -3.93 -5.80 17.74
C VAL A 58 -2.97 -6.52 18.67
N ASP A 59 -3.50 -7.26 19.65
CA ASP A 59 -2.73 -7.98 20.67
C ASP A 59 -1.65 -7.13 21.37
N GLY A 60 -1.99 -5.86 21.63
CA GLY A 60 -1.11 -4.89 22.29
C GLY A 60 -0.03 -4.27 21.38
N ALA A 61 0.11 -4.72 20.13
CA ALA A 61 0.99 -4.11 19.15
C ALA A 61 0.22 -3.09 18.29
N LYS A 62 0.84 -1.93 18.02
CA LYS A 62 0.30 -0.94 17.08
C LYS A 62 0.57 -1.36 15.65
N TYR A 63 -0.41 -1.17 14.77
CA TYR A 63 -0.29 -1.43 13.34
C TYR A 63 -0.62 -0.17 12.56
N TYR A 64 -0.03 -0.05 11.38
CA TYR A 64 -0.51 0.82 10.33
C TYR A 64 -1.27 0.01 9.31
N PHE A 65 -2.48 0.43 9.01
CA PHE A 65 -3.28 -0.06 7.91
C PHE A 65 -3.43 1.07 6.87
N LEU A 66 -3.16 0.76 5.61
CA LEU A 66 -3.33 1.68 4.50
C LEU A 66 -4.07 0.98 3.36
N SER A 67 -5.03 1.69 2.77
CA SER A 67 -5.67 1.33 1.51
C SER A 67 -5.21 2.31 0.44
N VAL A 68 -4.56 1.80 -0.61
CA VAL A 68 -3.97 2.59 -1.69
C VAL A 68 -4.52 2.09 -3.03
N LEU A 69 -5.03 2.99 -3.86
CA LEU A 69 -5.38 2.71 -5.24
C LEU A 69 -4.28 3.20 -6.17
N THR A 70 -3.57 2.27 -6.79
CA THR A 70 -2.60 2.57 -7.83
C THR A 70 -3.24 2.49 -9.21
N ARG A 71 -3.04 3.47 -10.07
CA ARG A 71 -3.49 3.46 -11.46
C ARG A 71 -2.31 3.62 -12.39
N THR A 72 -2.34 2.90 -13.50
CA THR A 72 -1.40 3.04 -14.61
C THR A 72 -2.15 3.59 -15.82
N ALA A 73 -1.45 4.29 -16.69
CA ALA A 73 -2.09 4.97 -17.82
C ALA A 73 -2.64 4.05 -18.91
N ASP A 74 -2.10 2.83 -19.03
CA ASP A 74 -2.68 1.78 -19.87
C ASP A 74 -4.03 1.26 -19.34
N GLY A 75 -4.44 1.69 -18.15
CA GLY A 75 -5.70 1.32 -17.52
C GLY A 75 -5.76 -0.13 -17.10
N ASP A 76 -4.62 -0.79 -16.85
CA ASP A 76 -4.57 -2.19 -16.43
C ASP A 76 -5.46 -2.43 -15.21
N GLU A 77 -6.37 -3.39 -15.35
CA GLU A 77 -7.43 -3.72 -14.41
C GLU A 77 -8.29 -2.56 -13.85
N GLY A 78 -8.24 -1.34 -14.43
CA GLY A 78 -8.87 -0.13 -13.88
C GLY A 78 -8.12 0.49 -12.70
N GLY A 79 -6.89 0.01 -12.44
CA GLY A 79 -6.12 0.25 -11.22
C GLY A 79 -6.08 -0.99 -10.33
N LYS A 80 -5.25 -0.93 -9.28
CA LYS A 80 -5.04 -2.00 -8.31
C LYS A 80 -5.22 -1.44 -6.91
N HIS A 81 -6.12 -2.05 -6.15
CA HIS A 81 -6.27 -1.80 -4.72
C HIS A 81 -5.17 -2.55 -3.99
N GLN A 82 -4.38 -1.85 -3.20
CA GLN A 82 -3.30 -2.37 -2.37
C GLN A 82 -3.64 -2.08 -0.91
N LEU A 83 -3.88 -3.13 -0.13
CA LEU A 83 -4.04 -3.04 1.32
C LEU A 83 -2.73 -3.41 1.99
N ILE A 84 -2.19 -2.50 2.79
CA ILE A 84 -0.92 -2.64 3.48
C ILE A 84 -1.18 -2.64 4.98
N SER A 85 -0.81 -3.71 5.67
CA SER A 85 -0.81 -3.81 7.13
C SER A 85 0.62 -3.99 7.63
N ALA A 86 1.08 -3.13 8.54
CA ALA A 86 2.48 -3.12 8.98
C ALA A 86 2.62 -2.92 10.49
N THR A 87 3.61 -3.59 11.08
CA THR A 87 3.97 -3.41 12.50
C THR A 87 5.47 -3.65 12.72
N VAL A 88 5.97 -3.23 13.88
CA VAL A 88 7.34 -3.47 14.33
C VAL A 88 7.30 -4.34 15.58
N LYS A 89 8.06 -5.44 15.56
CA LYS A 89 8.21 -6.34 16.70
C LYS A 89 9.60 -6.96 16.71
N GLY A 90 10.24 -7.00 17.88
CA GLY A 90 11.56 -7.63 18.05
C GLY A 90 12.65 -7.07 17.11
N GLY A 91 12.67 -5.75 16.87
CA GLY A 91 13.64 -5.10 15.98
C GLY A 91 13.46 -5.44 14.50
N LYS A 92 12.27 -5.93 14.11
CA LYS A 92 11.93 -6.25 12.73
C LYS A 92 10.64 -5.55 12.33
N LEU A 93 10.65 -4.95 11.16
CA LEU A 93 9.48 -4.47 10.45
C LEU A 93 8.84 -5.63 9.69
N TYR A 94 7.55 -5.82 9.94
CA TYR A 94 6.68 -6.79 9.31
C TYR A 94 5.66 -6.05 8.46
N ILE A 95 5.52 -6.44 7.20
CA ILE A 95 4.59 -5.82 6.25
C ILE A 95 3.83 -6.95 5.56
N CYS A 96 2.51 -6.89 5.64
CA CYS A 96 1.60 -7.65 4.81
C CYS A 96 1.03 -6.72 3.73
N LYS A 97 1.14 -7.14 2.47
CA LYS A 97 0.49 -6.46 1.35
C LYS A 97 -0.41 -7.44 0.62
N ALA A 98 -1.69 -7.14 0.57
CA ALA A 98 -2.67 -7.87 -0.21
C ALA A 98 -3.21 -6.93 -1.29
N GLN A 99 -3.35 -7.42 -2.53
CA GLN A 99 -3.79 -6.56 -3.63
C GLN A 99 -4.70 -7.29 -4.62
N ALA A 100 -5.55 -6.54 -5.30
CA ALA A 100 -6.29 -7.00 -6.47
C ALA A 100 -6.59 -5.84 -7.42
N GLY A 101 -6.68 -6.13 -8.72
CA GLY A 101 -7.18 -5.18 -9.70
C GLY A 101 -8.62 -4.76 -9.42
N ASP A 102 -8.96 -3.51 -9.75
CA ASP A 102 -10.27 -2.92 -9.52
C ASP A 102 -11.37 -3.75 -10.20
N LYS A 103 -11.13 -4.23 -11.44
CA LYS A 103 -12.02 -5.18 -12.16
C LYS A 103 -12.36 -6.44 -11.37
N ARG A 104 -11.45 -6.94 -10.53
CA ARG A 104 -11.66 -8.13 -9.68
C ARG A 104 -12.15 -7.77 -8.30
N TRP A 105 -11.78 -6.59 -7.81
CA TRP A 105 -12.16 -6.02 -6.53
C TRP A 105 -13.67 -6.05 -6.33
N PHE A 106 -14.42 -5.42 -7.24
CA PHE A 106 -15.88 -5.42 -7.18
C PHE A 106 -16.55 -6.75 -7.58
N LYS A 107 -15.78 -7.70 -8.13
CA LYS A 107 -16.25 -9.07 -8.44
C LYS A 107 -16.04 -10.06 -7.28
N GLY A 108 -15.82 -9.55 -6.07
CA GLY A 108 -15.74 -10.35 -4.84
C GLY A 108 -14.32 -10.57 -4.32
N ALA A 109 -13.26 -10.18 -5.05
CA ALA A 109 -11.90 -10.26 -4.53
C ALA A 109 -11.69 -9.37 -3.29
N LYS A 110 -12.42 -8.24 -3.20
CA LYS A 110 -12.42 -7.32 -2.07
C LYS A 110 -12.43 -8.04 -0.72
N LYS A 111 -13.41 -8.94 -0.52
CA LYS A 111 -13.58 -9.68 0.74
C LYS A 111 -12.31 -10.44 1.14
N PHE A 112 -11.67 -11.12 0.18
CA PHE A 112 -10.49 -11.92 0.46
C PHE A 112 -9.27 -11.06 0.73
N VAL A 113 -9.11 -9.96 -0.01
CA VAL A 113 -7.99 -9.03 0.15
C VAL A 113 -8.10 -8.27 1.48
N GLU A 114 -9.29 -7.77 1.83
CA GLU A 114 -9.57 -7.15 3.13
C GLU A 114 -9.31 -8.13 4.27
N ASN A 115 -9.90 -9.33 4.22
CA ASN A 115 -9.70 -10.33 5.27
C ASN A 115 -8.23 -10.67 5.47
N ALA A 116 -7.46 -10.86 4.38
CA ALA A 116 -6.04 -11.17 4.47
C ALA A 116 -5.22 -10.04 5.13
N ALA A 117 -5.53 -8.78 4.79
CA ALA A 117 -4.84 -7.63 5.35
C ALA A 117 -5.23 -7.37 6.82
N THR A 118 -6.51 -7.52 7.18
CA THR A 118 -7.01 -7.26 8.54
C THR A 118 -6.76 -8.41 9.51
N SER A 119 -6.62 -9.66 9.02
CA SER A 119 -6.26 -10.81 9.86
C SER A 119 -4.77 -10.92 10.13
N PHE A 120 -3.94 -10.01 9.59
CA PHE A 120 -2.51 -10.05 9.77
C PHE A 120 -2.12 -9.66 11.20
N SER A 121 -1.45 -10.57 11.91
CA SER A 121 -0.89 -10.33 13.24
C SER A 121 0.48 -10.97 13.40
N VAL A 122 1.28 -10.42 14.32
CA VAL A 122 2.64 -10.88 14.63
C VAL A 122 2.77 -11.15 16.14
N ALA A 123 3.01 -12.41 16.48
CA ALA A 123 3.19 -12.91 17.84
C ALA A 123 4.63 -12.76 18.37
#